data_AF-A0A067M9S4-F1
#
_entry.id   AF-A0A067M9S4-F1
#
_cell.length_a   1.000
_cell.length_b   1.000
_cell.length_c   1.000
_cell.angle_alpha   90.00
_cell.angle_beta   90.00
_cell.angle_gamma   90.00
#
_symmetry.space_group_name_H-M   'P 1'
#
loop_
_entity.id
_entity.type
_entity.pdbx_description
1 polymer ?
#
loop_
_entity_poly.entity_id
_entity_poly.type
_entity_poly.pdbx_seq_one_letter_code
_entity_poly.pdbx_strand_id
1 'polypeptide(L)'
;MPYERYLTGPRPTYEPFSPLPEAAQAVTARPIKNGAYSFSSSGLSVMGYLPKRPRELLSTMSEQYEEPELDRCGRERRGGPGKKKTEVFFQAHLTWYGIEYHPSDNREQLENRLWETLSTLPPPALSPHIYEIEAQMRQQWLDETSLEQARMIQILTDQGYTVHNSDLLAQLTGHAALTDEFFTDRAGFFRTHFPPDAAHDYVVVLASFDEDAEGLIEWACDVYNMQAERVNKGVGRGARFPDYVVGRSRAAVQDKAEEIRREVVRGRNLGSRRFGAV
;
A
#
# COMPACT_ATOMS: atom_id res chain seq x y z
N MET A 1 10.25 10.26 5.11
CA MET A 1 10.02 8.94 4.50
C MET A 1 11.01 7.90 5.05
N PRO A 2 10.64 7.00 5.99
CA PRO A 2 11.55 5.94 6.46
C PRO A 2 11.11 4.49 6.18
N TYR A 3 9.97 4.22 5.54
CA TYR A 3 9.43 2.84 5.45
C TYR A 3 9.83 2.04 4.19
N GLU A 4 10.26 2.68 3.10
CA GLU A 4 10.68 1.98 1.85
C GLU A 4 11.85 1.00 2.04
N ARG A 5 12.65 1.22 3.09
CA ARG A 5 13.84 0.41 3.41
C ARG A 5 13.50 -0.95 4.01
N TYR A 6 12.27 -1.13 4.48
CA TYR A 6 11.82 -2.36 5.15
C TYR A 6 11.02 -3.29 4.22
N LEU A 7 10.68 -2.85 3.00
CA LEU A 7 9.98 -3.65 1.99
C LEU A 7 10.92 -4.21 0.91
N THR A 8 12.17 -3.75 0.87
CA THR A 8 13.14 -4.14 -0.16
C THR A 8 14.08 -5.21 0.37
N GLY A 9 13.58 -6.46 0.40
CA GLY A 9 14.48 -7.60 0.18
C GLY A 9 15.20 -7.46 -1.17
N PRO A 10 16.28 -8.22 -1.44
CA PRO A 10 16.90 -8.21 -2.76
C PRO A 10 15.82 -8.40 -3.81
N ARG A 11 15.73 -7.46 -4.77
CA ARG A 11 14.74 -7.53 -5.86
C ARG A 11 14.85 -8.91 -6.51
N PRO A 12 13.73 -9.61 -6.76
CA PRO A 12 13.77 -10.88 -7.47
C PRO A 12 14.48 -10.68 -8.82
N THR A 13 15.45 -11.53 -9.11
CA THR A 13 16.24 -11.53 -10.35
C THR A 13 15.41 -11.97 -11.58
N TYR A 14 14.18 -12.41 -11.36
CA TYR A 14 13.25 -12.86 -12.39
C TYR A 14 11.87 -12.26 -12.15
N GLU A 15 11.47 -11.35 -13.03
CA GLU A 15 10.18 -10.67 -13.03
C GLU A 15 9.48 -10.89 -14.38
N PRO A 16 8.82 -12.05 -14.59
CA PRO A 16 8.20 -12.35 -15.87
C PRO A 16 6.87 -11.61 -16.12
N PHE A 17 6.34 -10.91 -15.12
CA PHE A 17 5.07 -10.20 -15.18
C PHE A 17 5.27 -8.71 -14.98
N SER A 18 4.36 -7.91 -15.54
CA SER A 18 4.37 -6.46 -15.38
C SER A 18 4.36 -6.07 -13.90
N PRO A 19 5.02 -4.96 -13.50
CA PRO A 19 4.92 -4.47 -12.13
C PRO A 19 3.47 -4.15 -11.76
N LEU A 20 3.15 -4.18 -10.45
CA LEU A 20 1.87 -3.72 -9.96
C LEU A 20 1.79 -2.18 -10.02
N PRO A 21 0.61 -1.59 -10.23
CA PRO A 21 0.43 -0.14 -10.16
C PRO A 21 0.83 0.40 -8.78
N GLU A 22 1.51 1.55 -8.74
CA GLU A 22 1.96 2.20 -7.49
C GLU A 22 0.80 2.50 -6.53
N ALA A 23 -0.41 2.74 -7.06
CA ALA A 23 -1.62 2.99 -6.29
C ALA A 23 -2.06 1.80 -5.40
N ALA A 24 -1.51 0.59 -5.58
CA ALA A 24 -1.88 -0.59 -4.81
C ALA A 24 -1.17 -0.71 -3.44
N GLN A 25 -0.50 0.34 -2.95
CA GLN A 25 0.49 0.23 -1.87
C GLN A 25 0.02 0.64 -0.45
N ALA A 26 -1.11 1.32 -0.28
CA ALA A 26 -1.52 1.81 1.05
C ALA A 26 -2.29 0.76 1.89
N VAL A 27 -3.22 0.04 1.26
CA VAL A 27 -3.96 -1.08 1.85
C VAL A 27 -4.02 -2.17 0.81
N THR A 28 -3.62 -3.38 1.20
CA THR A 28 -3.53 -4.55 0.32
C THR A 28 -4.50 -5.62 0.78
N ALA A 29 -5.29 -6.19 -0.13
CA ALA A 29 -6.09 -7.36 0.17
C ALA A 29 -5.21 -8.56 0.57
N ARG A 30 -5.85 -9.55 1.20
CA ARG A 30 -5.18 -10.81 1.54
C ARG A 30 -4.70 -11.50 0.26
N PRO A 31 -3.64 -12.33 0.33
CA PRO A 31 -3.21 -13.09 -0.83
C PRO A 31 -4.32 -14.01 -1.35
N ILE A 32 -4.58 -13.95 -2.66
CA ILE A 32 -5.52 -14.83 -3.34
C ILE A 32 -4.81 -16.13 -3.68
N LYS A 33 -5.49 -17.26 -3.54
CA LYS A 33 -4.96 -18.59 -3.84
C LYS A 33 -5.74 -19.26 -4.96
N ASN A 34 -5.03 -19.85 -5.90
CA ASN A 34 -5.57 -20.72 -6.93
C ASN A 34 -4.67 -21.96 -7.06
N GLY A 35 -5.05 -23.05 -6.40
CA GLY A 35 -4.25 -24.28 -6.36
C GLY A 35 -2.85 -24.02 -5.78
N ALA A 36 -1.81 -24.30 -6.59
CA ALA A 36 -0.42 -24.06 -6.22
C ALA A 36 0.03 -22.59 -6.38
N TYR A 37 -0.81 -21.73 -6.97
CA TYR A 37 -0.50 -20.33 -7.24
C TYR A 37 -1.10 -19.42 -6.18
N SER A 38 -0.37 -18.36 -5.84
CA SER A 38 -0.87 -17.28 -4.99
C SER A 38 -0.47 -15.92 -5.50
N PHE A 39 -1.37 -14.95 -5.42
CA PHE A 39 -1.14 -13.58 -5.86
C PHE A 39 -1.29 -12.60 -4.70
N SER A 40 -0.38 -11.64 -4.58
CA SER A 40 -0.37 -10.63 -3.52
C SER A 40 0.32 -9.34 -3.97
N SER A 41 0.60 -8.43 -3.04
CA SER A 41 1.36 -7.20 -3.29
C SER A 41 2.79 -7.45 -3.80
N SER A 42 3.34 -8.66 -3.64
CA SER A 42 4.62 -9.05 -4.24
C SER A 42 4.49 -9.69 -5.63
N GLY A 43 3.28 -9.71 -6.21
CA GLY A 43 2.96 -10.38 -7.46
C GLY A 43 2.62 -11.87 -7.31
N LEU A 44 2.68 -12.59 -8.43
CA LEU A 44 2.38 -14.02 -8.50
C LEU A 44 3.51 -14.85 -7.87
N SER A 45 3.15 -15.88 -7.13
CA SER A 45 4.03 -16.81 -6.43
C SER A 45 3.54 -18.24 -6.60
N VAL A 46 4.46 -19.20 -6.53
CA VAL A 46 4.17 -20.64 -6.64
C VAL A 46 4.51 -21.29 -5.31
N MET A 47 3.52 -21.87 -4.64
CA MET A 47 3.65 -22.48 -3.31
C MET A 47 4.27 -21.52 -2.27
N GLY A 48 3.98 -20.22 -2.39
CA GLY A 48 4.53 -19.17 -1.52
C GLY A 48 5.97 -18.75 -1.83
N TYR A 49 6.52 -19.18 -2.97
CA TYR A 49 7.85 -18.79 -3.45
C TYR A 49 7.75 -17.87 -4.66
N LEU A 50 8.68 -16.92 -4.75
CA LEU A 50 8.79 -16.04 -5.92
C LEU A 50 9.12 -16.86 -7.17
N PRO A 51 8.74 -16.36 -8.37
CA PRO A 51 9.05 -17.03 -9.63
C PRO A 51 10.55 -17.32 -9.76
N LYS A 52 10.90 -18.54 -10.15
CA LYS A 52 12.27 -19.00 -10.40
C LYS A 52 12.44 -19.40 -11.85
N ARG A 53 13.55 -19.04 -12.49
CA ARG A 53 13.96 -19.53 -13.82
C ARG A 53 14.20 -21.04 -13.79
N PRO A 54 14.15 -21.76 -14.92
CA PRO A 54 14.43 -23.19 -14.97
C PRO A 54 15.80 -23.56 -14.37
N ARG A 55 16.84 -22.75 -14.62
CA ARG A 55 18.18 -22.96 -14.05
C ARG A 55 18.23 -22.76 -12.53
N GLU A 56 17.46 -21.80 -12.01
CA GLU A 56 17.36 -21.57 -10.57
C GLU A 56 16.57 -22.69 -9.89
N LEU A 57 15.60 -23.27 -10.59
CA LEU A 57 14.87 -24.46 -10.14
C LEU A 57 15.77 -25.69 -10.08
N LEU A 58 16.63 -25.92 -11.09
CA LEU A 58 17.67 -26.95 -11.04
C LEU A 58 18.60 -26.79 -9.84
N SER A 59 19.15 -25.59 -9.62
CA SER A 59 19.97 -25.31 -8.43
C SER A 59 19.21 -25.66 -7.14
N THR A 60 17.92 -25.31 -7.08
CA THR A 60 17.08 -25.61 -5.91
C THR A 60 16.86 -27.12 -5.74
N MET A 61 16.77 -27.90 -6.82
CA MET A 61 16.69 -29.37 -6.79
C MET A 61 18.00 -29.98 -6.29
N SER A 62 19.15 -29.50 -6.78
CA SER A 62 20.47 -29.97 -6.37
C SER A 62 20.75 -29.69 -4.88
N GLU A 63 20.35 -28.53 -4.37
CA GLU A 63 20.41 -28.18 -2.93
C GLU A 63 19.64 -29.16 -2.03
N GLN A 64 18.70 -29.95 -2.57
CA GLN A 64 17.96 -30.94 -1.77
C GLN A 64 18.76 -32.21 -1.45
N TYR A 65 19.90 -32.39 -2.11
CA TYR A 65 20.83 -33.49 -1.85
C TYR A 65 21.94 -33.09 -0.86
N GLU A 66 22.07 -31.80 -0.55
CA GLU A 66 23.05 -31.28 0.41
C GLU A 66 22.59 -31.52 1.86
N GLU A 67 23.56 -31.68 2.77
CA GLU A 67 23.28 -31.81 4.20
C GLU A 67 22.74 -30.48 4.77
N PRO A 68 21.82 -30.51 5.74
CA PRO A 68 21.24 -29.29 6.30
C PRO A 68 22.32 -28.38 6.89
N GLU A 69 22.37 -27.12 6.45
CA GLU A 69 23.22 -26.12 7.11
C GLU A 69 22.75 -25.88 8.55
N LEU A 70 23.63 -26.17 9.50
CA LEU A 70 23.43 -25.88 10.91
C LEU A 70 23.91 -24.46 11.23
N ASP A 71 23.15 -23.75 12.06
CA ASP A 71 23.55 -22.48 12.64
C ASP A 71 24.66 -22.66 13.69
N ARG A 72 25.17 -21.54 14.23
CA ARG A 72 26.21 -21.55 15.27
C ARG A 72 25.80 -22.25 16.56
N CYS A 73 24.52 -22.59 16.72
CA CYS A 73 23.93 -23.27 17.85
C CYS A 73 23.58 -24.74 17.53
N GLY A 74 24.01 -25.26 16.36
CA GLY A 74 23.74 -26.63 15.92
C GLY A 74 22.30 -26.88 15.50
N ARG A 75 21.51 -25.84 15.22
CA ARG A 75 20.12 -25.97 14.76
C ARG A 75 20.04 -25.74 13.26
N GLU A 76 19.12 -26.44 12.59
CA GLU A 76 18.86 -26.16 11.17
C GLU A 76 18.51 -24.68 10.97
N ARG A 77 19.26 -24.04 10.06
CA ARG A 77 19.08 -22.62 9.77
C ARG A 77 17.71 -22.38 9.11
N ARG A 78 16.82 -21.64 9.78
CA ARG A 78 15.50 -21.27 9.20
C ARG A 78 15.70 -20.43 7.93
N GLY A 79 15.26 -20.97 6.80
CA GLY A 79 15.33 -20.28 5.50
C GLY A 79 16.72 -20.27 4.87
N GLY A 80 17.65 -21.10 5.35
CA GLY A 80 18.91 -21.34 4.66
C GLY A 80 18.73 -22.11 3.34
N PRO A 81 19.74 -22.09 2.46
CA PRO A 81 19.88 -23.11 1.42
C PRO A 81 19.85 -24.48 2.13
N GLY A 82 18.99 -25.40 1.68
CA GLY A 82 18.82 -26.71 2.33
C GLY A 82 17.52 -26.96 3.12
N LYS A 83 16.57 -26.01 3.21
CA LYS A 83 15.22 -26.40 3.70
C LYS A 83 14.56 -27.33 2.67
N LYS A 84 14.40 -28.61 3.05
CA LYS A 84 13.82 -29.65 2.18
C LYS A 84 12.48 -29.20 1.57
N LYS A 85 12.44 -29.08 0.24
CA LYS A 85 11.26 -28.85 -0.57
C LYS A 85 10.61 -30.18 -0.88
N THR A 86 9.29 -30.20 -0.87
CA THR A 86 8.51 -31.40 -1.22
C THR A 86 8.51 -31.61 -2.74
N GLU A 87 8.23 -32.83 -3.18
CA GLU A 87 8.07 -33.15 -4.61
C GLU A 87 6.97 -32.29 -5.25
N VAL A 88 5.88 -32.05 -4.52
CA VAL A 88 4.78 -31.17 -4.93
C VAL A 88 5.25 -29.74 -5.25
N PHE A 89 6.26 -29.22 -4.54
CA PHE A 89 6.85 -27.92 -4.87
C PHE A 89 7.48 -27.95 -6.26
N PHE A 90 8.27 -28.98 -6.56
CA PHE A 90 8.94 -29.10 -7.86
C PHE A 90 7.94 -29.36 -8.99
N GLN A 91 6.98 -30.26 -8.78
CA GLN A 91 5.88 -30.52 -9.70
C GLN A 91 5.13 -29.23 -10.07
N ALA A 92 4.76 -28.40 -9.09
CA ALA A 92 4.10 -27.12 -9.35
C ALA A 92 4.96 -26.16 -10.19
N HIS A 93 6.29 -26.15 -9.98
CA HIS A 93 7.20 -25.31 -10.77
C HIS A 93 7.52 -25.90 -12.15
N LEU A 94 7.34 -27.20 -12.39
CA LEU A 94 7.43 -27.79 -13.73
C LEU A 94 6.18 -27.47 -14.56
N THR A 95 4.99 -27.57 -13.94
CA THR A 95 3.72 -27.15 -14.57
C THR A 95 3.75 -25.69 -15.02
N TRP A 96 4.40 -24.83 -14.24
CA TRP A 96 4.65 -23.43 -14.56
C TRP A 96 5.39 -23.22 -15.91
N TYR A 97 6.26 -24.16 -16.28
CA TYR A 97 6.96 -24.19 -17.58
C TYR A 97 6.28 -25.08 -18.63
N GLY A 98 5.10 -25.62 -18.34
CA GLY A 98 4.42 -26.57 -19.22
C GLY A 98 5.16 -27.91 -19.38
N ILE A 99 6.04 -28.26 -18.43
CA ILE A 99 6.80 -29.50 -18.46
C ILE A 99 5.94 -30.62 -17.88
N GLU A 100 5.64 -31.62 -18.69
CA GLU A 100 4.86 -32.79 -18.28
C GLU A 100 5.69 -33.73 -17.40
N TYR A 101 5.06 -34.26 -16.35
CA TYR A 101 5.64 -35.24 -15.43
C TYR A 101 4.59 -36.26 -15.01
N HIS A 102 5.03 -37.43 -14.55
CA HIS A 102 4.13 -38.42 -13.97
C HIS A 102 3.90 -38.07 -12.49
N PRO A 103 2.66 -38.19 -11.95
CA PRO A 103 2.40 -37.86 -10.54
C PRO A 103 3.22 -38.67 -9.53
N SER A 104 3.68 -39.87 -9.92
CA SER A 104 4.56 -40.73 -9.12
C SER A 104 6.05 -40.49 -9.35
N ASP A 105 6.42 -39.50 -10.17
CA ASP A 105 7.84 -39.19 -10.42
C ASP A 105 8.47 -38.67 -9.14
N ASN A 106 9.57 -39.31 -8.77
CA ASN A 106 10.41 -38.88 -7.66
C ASN A 106 11.28 -37.68 -8.08
N ARG A 107 11.96 -37.07 -7.12
CA ARG A 107 12.79 -35.87 -7.36
C ARG A 107 13.83 -36.02 -8.47
N GLU A 108 14.54 -37.15 -8.51
CA GLU A 108 15.57 -37.41 -9.53
C GLU A 108 14.95 -37.47 -10.93
N GLN A 109 13.79 -38.11 -11.06
CA GLN A 109 13.04 -38.14 -12.32
C GLN A 109 12.56 -36.74 -12.74
N LEU A 110 12.07 -35.92 -11.79
CA LEU A 110 11.68 -34.54 -12.04
C LEU A 110 12.88 -33.67 -12.47
N GLU A 111 14.04 -33.87 -11.87
CA GLU A 111 15.29 -33.19 -12.23
C GLU A 111 15.76 -33.58 -13.63
N ASN A 112 15.75 -34.88 -13.97
CA ASN A 112 16.10 -35.37 -15.30
C ASN A 112 15.20 -34.77 -16.38
N ARG A 113 13.88 -34.70 -16.16
CA ARG A 113 12.94 -34.05 -17.08
C ARG A 113 13.27 -32.57 -17.29
N LEU A 114 13.60 -31.85 -16.22
CA LEU A 114 13.97 -30.43 -16.30
C LEU A 114 15.27 -30.25 -17.09
N TRP A 115 16.25 -31.11 -16.89
CA TRP A 115 17.52 -31.15 -17.65
C TRP A 115 17.31 -31.44 -19.12
N GLU A 116 16.52 -32.46 -19.46
CA GLU A 116 16.15 -32.82 -20.82
C GLU A 116 15.49 -31.62 -21.52
N THR A 117 14.52 -31.00 -20.85
CA THR A 117 13.80 -29.85 -21.41
C THR A 117 14.74 -28.66 -21.63
N LEU A 118 15.62 -28.35 -20.68
CA LEU A 118 16.62 -27.28 -20.82
C LEU A 118 17.64 -27.51 -21.93
N SER A 119 17.84 -28.76 -22.32
CA SER A 119 18.75 -29.16 -23.40
C SER A 119 18.12 -29.05 -24.79
N THR A 120 16.79 -28.87 -24.87
CA THR A 120 16.07 -28.61 -26.12
C THR A 120 16.11 -27.13 -26.50
N LEU A 121 16.09 -26.83 -27.80
CA LEU A 121 16.06 -25.46 -28.33
C LEU A 121 14.69 -25.18 -28.98
N PRO A 122 13.98 -24.11 -28.58
CA PRO A 122 14.35 -23.12 -27.57
C PRO A 122 14.21 -23.67 -26.13
N PRO A 123 14.94 -23.11 -25.15
CA PRO A 123 14.80 -23.49 -23.75
C PRO A 123 13.37 -23.26 -23.25
N PRO A 124 12.94 -23.99 -22.20
CA PRO A 124 11.58 -23.90 -21.70
C PRO A 124 11.22 -22.48 -21.29
N ALA A 125 10.12 -21.98 -21.86
CA ALA A 125 9.52 -20.71 -21.53
C ALA A 125 8.28 -20.93 -20.64
N LEU A 126 7.75 -19.84 -20.07
CA LEU A 126 6.49 -19.91 -19.35
C LEU A 126 5.37 -20.38 -20.26
N SER A 127 4.55 -21.31 -19.78
CA SER A 127 3.36 -21.74 -20.50
C SER A 127 2.42 -20.53 -20.70
N PRO A 128 1.81 -20.34 -21.89
CA PRO A 128 0.84 -19.28 -22.14
C PRO A 128 -0.28 -19.22 -21.09
N HIS A 129 -0.70 -20.39 -20.59
CA HIS A 129 -1.74 -20.52 -19.58
C HIS A 129 -1.37 -19.84 -18.25
N ILE A 130 -0.08 -19.74 -17.91
CA ILE A 130 0.36 -19.04 -16.70
C ILE A 130 0.11 -17.54 -16.79
N TYR A 131 0.22 -16.94 -17.98
CA TYR A 131 -0.11 -15.54 -18.17
C TYR A 131 -1.62 -15.29 -18.00
N GLU A 132 -2.45 -16.24 -18.41
CA GLU A 132 -3.90 -16.16 -18.20
C GLU A 132 -4.26 -16.25 -16.71
N ILE A 133 -3.66 -17.21 -15.99
CA ILE A 133 -3.82 -17.35 -14.54
C ILE A 133 -3.36 -16.06 -13.83
N GLU A 134 -2.19 -15.53 -14.21
CA GLU A 134 -1.67 -14.30 -13.62
C GLU A 134 -2.61 -13.12 -13.84
N ALA A 135 -3.10 -12.93 -15.07
CA ALA A 135 -4.00 -11.83 -15.41
C ALA A 135 -5.31 -11.92 -14.62
N GLN A 136 -5.88 -13.12 -14.49
CA GLN A 136 -7.10 -13.35 -13.71
C GLN A 136 -6.89 -13.07 -12.22
N MET A 137 -5.82 -13.61 -11.64
CA MET A 137 -5.51 -13.41 -10.22
C MET A 137 -5.14 -11.95 -9.91
N ARG A 138 -4.44 -11.28 -10.83
CA ARG A 138 -4.13 -9.84 -10.74
C ARG A 138 -5.42 -9.04 -10.70
N GLN A 139 -6.34 -9.28 -11.64
CA GLN A 139 -7.61 -8.55 -11.67
C GLN A 139 -8.40 -8.78 -10.39
N GLN A 140 -8.55 -10.05 -9.97
CA GLN A 140 -9.26 -10.37 -8.73
C GLN A 140 -8.62 -9.69 -7.51
N TRP A 141 -7.29 -9.66 -7.42
CA TRP A 141 -6.60 -9.02 -6.31
C TRP A 141 -6.74 -7.50 -6.31
N LEU A 142 -6.76 -6.87 -7.49
CA LEU A 142 -7.03 -5.44 -7.62
C LEU A 142 -8.47 -5.10 -7.21
N ASP A 143 -9.44 -5.94 -7.58
CA ASP A 143 -10.84 -5.77 -7.19
C ASP A 143 -11.02 -5.93 -5.67
N GLU A 144 -10.46 -6.99 -5.08
CA GLU A 144 -10.49 -7.20 -3.62
C GLU A 144 -9.75 -6.09 -2.87
N THR A 145 -8.63 -5.59 -3.41
CA THR A 145 -7.88 -4.49 -2.82
C THR A 145 -8.71 -3.20 -2.83
N SER A 146 -9.41 -2.92 -3.92
CA SER A 146 -10.30 -1.76 -4.03
C SER A 146 -11.44 -1.82 -3.01
N LEU A 147 -12.01 -3.01 -2.78
CA LEU A 147 -13.03 -3.22 -1.75
C LEU A 147 -12.49 -3.02 -0.33
N GLU A 148 -11.29 -3.52 -0.04
CA GLU A 148 -10.67 -3.35 1.28
C GLU A 148 -10.29 -1.89 1.54
N GLN A 149 -9.84 -1.16 0.51
CA GLN A 149 -9.62 0.29 0.59
C GLN A 149 -10.91 1.03 0.94
N ALA A 150 -12.01 0.75 0.24
CA ALA A 150 -13.31 1.36 0.53
C ALA A 150 -13.79 1.05 1.97
N ARG A 151 -13.60 -0.19 2.42
CA ARG A 151 -13.90 -0.61 3.80
C ARG A 151 -13.07 0.16 4.83
N MET A 152 -11.77 0.31 4.58
CA MET A 152 -10.86 1.02 5.49
C MET A 152 -11.22 2.51 5.57
N ILE A 153 -11.58 3.13 4.44
CA ILE A 153 -12.09 4.51 4.39
C ILE A 153 -13.34 4.64 5.26
N GLN A 154 -14.30 3.72 5.14
CA GLN A 154 -15.52 3.73 5.96
C GLN A 154 -15.19 3.61 7.46
N ILE A 155 -14.35 2.65 7.85
CA ILE A 155 -13.97 2.44 9.26
C ILE A 155 -13.30 3.69 9.84
N LEU A 156 -12.37 4.30 9.10
CA LEU A 156 -11.68 5.51 9.55
C LEU A 156 -12.68 6.66 9.70
N THR A 157 -13.60 6.82 8.74
CA THR A 157 -14.66 7.83 8.79
C THR A 157 -15.59 7.61 9.98
N ASP A 158 -16.03 6.38 10.23
CA ASP A 158 -16.90 6.01 11.37
C ASP A 158 -16.22 6.27 12.73
N GLN A 159 -14.89 6.17 12.78
CA GLN A 159 -14.07 6.48 13.95
C GLN A 159 -13.81 7.99 14.12
N GLY A 160 -14.31 8.83 13.23
CA GLY A 160 -14.13 10.28 13.24
C GLY A 160 -12.79 10.75 12.64
N TYR A 161 -12.04 9.86 11.98
CA TYR A 161 -10.89 10.29 11.20
C TYR A 161 -11.35 10.98 9.91
N THR A 162 -10.67 12.06 9.58
CA THR A 162 -10.79 12.82 8.35
C THR A 162 -9.49 12.72 7.58
N VAL A 163 -9.52 13.03 6.28
CA VAL A 163 -8.33 13.07 5.42
C VAL A 163 -7.18 13.86 6.07
N HIS A 164 -7.48 14.88 6.87
CA HIS A 164 -6.50 15.79 7.46
C HIS A 164 -5.85 15.30 8.76
N ASN A 165 -6.50 14.36 9.46
CA ASN A 165 -6.02 13.87 10.75
C ASN A 165 -5.51 12.42 10.68
N SER A 166 -5.54 11.81 9.48
CA SER A 166 -5.08 10.44 9.21
C SER A 166 -4.30 10.37 7.92
N ASP A 167 -2.97 10.19 8.03
CA ASP A 167 -2.06 9.99 6.89
C ASP A 167 -2.51 8.80 6.01
N LEU A 168 -3.09 7.77 6.62
CA LEU A 168 -3.61 6.60 5.91
C LEU A 168 -4.84 6.96 5.07
N LEU A 169 -5.76 7.76 5.61
CA LEU A 169 -6.95 8.20 4.87
C LEU A 169 -6.58 9.16 3.74
N ALA A 170 -5.59 10.03 3.95
CA ALA A 170 -5.01 10.87 2.91
C ALA A 170 -4.39 10.06 1.76
N GLN A 171 -3.60 9.04 2.09
CA GLN A 171 -3.02 8.15 1.08
C GLN A 171 -4.09 7.36 0.31
N LEU A 172 -5.12 6.86 1.00
CA LEU A 172 -6.20 6.07 0.39
C LEU A 172 -7.12 6.88 -0.52
N THR A 173 -7.33 8.16 -0.19
CA THR A 173 -8.18 9.06 -0.99
C THR A 173 -7.39 9.85 -2.04
N GLY A 174 -6.06 9.83 -1.98
CA GLY A 174 -5.18 10.63 -2.85
C GLY A 174 -5.21 12.13 -2.55
N HIS A 175 -5.82 12.54 -1.43
CA HIS A 175 -5.93 13.95 -1.03
C HIS A 175 -4.78 14.26 -0.06
N ALA A 176 -3.65 14.74 -0.57
CA ALA A 176 -2.43 14.93 0.24
C ALA A 176 -2.49 16.14 1.19
N ALA A 177 -3.16 17.23 0.80
CA ALA A 177 -3.61 18.32 1.67
C ALA A 177 -4.42 19.28 0.80
N LEU A 178 -5.65 19.62 1.19
CA LEU A 178 -6.46 20.64 0.49
C LEU A 178 -5.74 22.00 0.41
N THR A 179 -4.81 22.22 1.34
CA THR A 179 -3.87 23.35 1.37
C THR A 179 -3.00 23.41 0.11
N ASP A 180 -2.49 22.27 -0.37
CA ASP A 180 -1.64 22.22 -1.57
C ASP A 180 -2.45 22.46 -2.85
N GLU A 181 -3.69 21.95 -2.91
CA GLU A 181 -4.63 22.22 -4.00
C GLU A 181 -4.98 23.71 -4.07
N PHE A 182 -5.27 24.32 -2.92
CA PHE A 182 -5.52 25.76 -2.81
C PHE A 182 -4.33 26.59 -3.28
N PHE A 183 -3.09 26.23 -2.92
CA PHE A 183 -1.90 26.97 -3.37
C PHE A 183 -1.63 26.80 -4.87
N THR A 184 -1.95 25.63 -5.44
CA THR A 184 -1.71 25.29 -6.84
C THR A 184 -2.72 25.95 -7.78
N ASP A 185 -4.02 25.79 -7.54
CA ASP A 185 -5.09 26.40 -8.34
C ASP A 185 -6.28 26.82 -7.46
N ARG A 186 -6.23 28.07 -6.99
CA ARG A 186 -7.27 28.69 -6.14
C ARG A 186 -8.64 28.69 -6.81
N ALA A 187 -8.70 29.00 -8.11
CA ALA A 187 -9.96 29.09 -8.84
C ALA A 187 -10.55 27.70 -9.07
N GLY A 188 -9.70 26.70 -9.36
CA GLY A 188 -10.07 25.28 -9.35
C GLY A 188 -10.62 24.87 -8.00
N PHE A 189 -9.88 25.12 -6.92
CA PHE A 189 -10.26 24.78 -5.56
C PHE A 189 -11.67 25.27 -5.18
N PHE A 190 -11.97 26.56 -5.34
CA PHE A 190 -13.30 27.07 -4.98
C PHE A 190 -14.42 26.55 -5.87
N ARG A 191 -14.16 26.28 -7.16
CA ARG A 191 -15.17 25.68 -8.05
C ARG A 191 -15.47 24.22 -7.67
N THR A 192 -14.44 23.48 -7.29
CA THR A 192 -14.55 22.06 -6.91
C THR A 192 -15.22 21.90 -5.56
N HIS A 193 -14.79 22.66 -4.56
CA HIS A 193 -15.21 22.48 -3.17
C HIS A 193 -16.38 23.38 -2.75
N PHE A 194 -16.67 24.44 -3.50
CA PHE A 194 -17.86 25.28 -3.29
C PHE A 194 -18.64 25.50 -4.59
N PRO A 195 -19.15 24.44 -5.24
CA PRO A 195 -20.02 24.58 -6.40
C PRO A 195 -21.34 25.30 -6.05
N PRO A 196 -22.10 25.82 -7.03
CA PRO A 196 -23.30 26.61 -6.77
C PRO A 196 -24.36 25.91 -5.90
N ASP A 197 -24.44 24.59 -6.00
CA ASP A 197 -25.34 23.70 -5.28
C ASP A 197 -24.82 23.22 -3.92
N ALA A 198 -23.56 23.53 -3.56
CA ALA A 198 -23.04 23.20 -2.25
C ALA A 198 -23.87 23.85 -1.13
N ALA A 199 -24.11 23.08 -0.08
CA ALA A 199 -24.85 23.53 1.09
C ALA A 199 -24.23 24.81 1.68
N HIS A 200 -25.06 25.74 2.13
CA HIS A 200 -24.58 27.06 2.56
C HIS A 200 -23.73 27.00 3.85
N ASP A 201 -23.96 25.97 4.67
CA ASP A 201 -23.22 25.63 5.88
C ASP A 201 -22.01 24.71 5.64
N TYR A 202 -21.73 24.36 4.38
CA TYR A 202 -20.54 23.60 4.04
C TYR A 202 -19.26 24.41 4.32
N VAL A 203 -18.29 23.74 4.94
CA VAL A 203 -17.00 24.30 5.34
C VAL A 203 -15.86 23.35 4.99
N VAL A 204 -14.71 23.92 4.61
CA VAL A 204 -13.47 23.24 4.30
C VAL A 204 -12.37 23.70 5.24
N VAL A 205 -11.48 22.80 5.65
CA VAL A 205 -10.35 23.13 6.52
C VAL A 205 -9.04 23.02 5.74
N LEU A 206 -8.30 24.11 5.64
CA LEU A 206 -6.94 24.15 5.12
C LEU A 206 -5.98 23.99 6.29
N ALA A 207 -5.27 22.86 6.35
CA ALA A 207 -4.41 22.52 7.47
C ALA A 207 -2.96 22.97 7.24
N SER A 208 -2.29 23.35 8.33
CA SER A 208 -0.86 23.73 8.33
C SER A 208 -0.52 24.79 7.28
N PHE A 209 -1.33 25.84 7.24
CA PHE A 209 -1.20 26.97 6.34
C PHE A 209 0.03 27.81 6.73
N ASP A 210 0.90 28.14 5.77
CA ASP A 210 2.10 28.92 6.05
C ASP A 210 1.75 30.38 6.42
N GLU A 211 2.38 30.94 7.45
CA GLU A 211 2.10 32.31 7.94
C GLU A 211 2.48 33.37 6.87
N ASP A 212 3.47 33.09 6.03
CA ASP A 212 3.87 33.98 4.93
C ASP A 212 2.81 34.09 3.81
N ALA A 213 1.74 33.27 3.88
CA ALA A 213 0.66 33.24 2.92
C ALA A 213 -0.69 33.73 3.46
N GLU A 214 -0.80 34.24 4.70
CA GLU A 214 -2.08 34.67 5.29
C GLU A 214 -2.82 35.68 4.40
N GLY A 215 -2.13 36.64 3.78
CA GLY A 215 -2.77 37.60 2.86
C GLY A 215 -3.46 36.96 1.64
N LEU A 216 -3.09 35.72 1.29
CA LEU A 216 -3.68 34.96 0.20
C LEU A 216 -5.07 34.41 0.55
N ILE A 217 -5.29 34.02 1.81
CA ILE A 217 -6.59 33.51 2.26
C ILE A 217 -7.61 34.65 2.34
N GLU A 218 -7.18 35.82 2.81
CA GLU A 218 -8.01 37.02 2.91
C GLU A 218 -8.46 37.48 1.52
N TRP A 219 -7.50 37.61 0.59
CA TRP A 219 -7.80 37.94 -0.80
C TRP A 219 -8.76 36.94 -1.45
N ALA A 220 -8.54 35.64 -1.23
CA ALA A 220 -9.40 34.61 -1.79
C ALA A 220 -10.83 34.68 -1.23
N CYS A 221 -10.98 34.96 0.07
CA CYS A 221 -12.30 35.12 0.67
C CYS A 221 -13.05 36.34 0.11
N ASP A 222 -12.35 37.44 -0.11
CA ASP A 222 -12.94 38.63 -0.72
C ASP A 222 -13.39 38.38 -2.17
N VAL A 223 -12.57 37.70 -2.98
CA VAL A 223 -12.87 37.43 -4.39
C VAL A 223 -14.00 36.42 -4.56
N TYR A 224 -14.02 35.37 -3.74
CA TYR A 224 -14.99 34.28 -3.86
C TYR A 224 -16.19 34.42 -2.91
N ASN A 225 -16.30 35.55 -2.22
CA ASN A 225 -17.35 35.84 -1.24
C ASN A 225 -17.50 34.74 -0.17
N MET A 226 -16.36 34.34 0.40
CA MET A 226 -16.26 33.33 1.45
C MET A 226 -15.92 33.98 2.79
N GLN A 227 -16.04 33.21 3.85
CA GLN A 227 -15.60 33.53 5.20
C GLN A 227 -14.46 32.59 5.56
N ALA A 228 -13.43 33.10 6.23
CA ALA A 228 -12.35 32.27 6.78
C ALA A 228 -12.10 32.60 8.25
N GLU A 229 -11.84 31.57 9.04
CA GLU A 229 -11.49 31.70 10.45
C GLU A 229 -10.18 30.97 10.72
N ARG A 230 -9.20 31.70 11.28
CA ARG A 230 -7.90 31.16 11.67
C ARG A 230 -8.04 30.35 12.96
N VAL A 231 -7.47 29.15 12.97
CA VAL A 231 -7.43 28.24 14.11
C VAL A 231 -5.97 27.99 14.51
N ASN A 232 -5.58 28.58 15.62
CA ASN A 232 -4.23 28.42 16.16
C ASN A 232 -4.09 27.12 16.96
N LYS A 233 -3.12 26.28 16.58
CA LYS A 233 -2.82 25.01 17.25
C LYS A 233 -2.05 25.17 18.57
N GLY A 234 -1.66 26.38 18.98
CA GLY A 234 -1.05 26.73 20.28
C GLY A 234 0.47 26.54 20.36
N VAL A 235 1.04 25.80 21.33
CA VAL A 235 2.49 25.52 21.47
C VAL A 235 2.78 24.02 21.22
N GLY A 236 3.80 23.69 20.40
CA GLY A 236 4.21 22.31 20.03
C GLY A 236 4.87 22.20 18.64
N ARG A 237 5.37 21.01 18.24
CA ARG A 237 6.03 20.80 16.93
C ARG A 237 5.14 21.05 15.70
N GLY A 238 3.81 20.98 15.85
CA GLY A 238 2.81 21.31 14.81
C GLY A 238 2.11 22.66 15.04
N ALA A 239 2.60 23.47 15.98
CA ALA A 239 2.03 24.77 16.31
C ALA A 239 2.47 25.91 15.38
N ARG A 240 3.49 25.66 14.55
CA ARG A 240 4.10 26.68 13.70
C ARG A 240 3.15 27.17 12.60
N PHE A 241 2.19 26.35 12.21
CA PHE A 241 1.30 26.64 11.09
C PHE A 241 -0.16 26.61 11.55
N PRO A 242 -0.93 27.71 11.41
CA PRO A 242 -2.35 27.71 11.70
C PRO A 242 -3.14 26.83 10.72
N ASP A 243 -4.35 26.46 11.12
CA ASP A 243 -5.36 25.97 10.18
C ASP A 243 -6.33 27.10 9.83
N TYR A 244 -6.95 27.03 8.66
CA TYR A 244 -8.02 27.93 8.25
C TYR A 244 -9.28 27.15 7.94
N VAL A 245 -10.39 27.53 8.58
CA VAL A 245 -11.71 27.04 8.21
C VAL A 245 -12.31 28.03 7.24
N VAL A 246 -12.70 27.58 6.05
CA VAL A 246 -13.24 28.40 4.96
C VAL A 246 -14.67 27.93 4.63
N GLY A 247 -15.60 28.85 4.40
CA GLY A 247 -16.97 28.50 4.01
C GLY A 247 -17.83 29.71 3.67
N ARG A 248 -19.07 29.50 3.21
CA ARG A 248 -19.99 30.59 2.84
C ARG A 248 -20.70 31.19 4.06
N SER A 249 -21.09 30.36 5.02
CA SER A 249 -21.76 30.77 6.25
C SER A 249 -20.78 31.10 7.35
N ARG A 250 -20.83 32.33 7.85
CA ARG A 250 -20.01 32.76 9.00
C ARG A 250 -20.27 31.92 10.25
N ALA A 251 -21.54 31.57 10.51
CA ALA A 251 -21.90 30.78 11.68
C ALA A 251 -21.29 29.37 11.61
N ALA A 252 -21.39 28.70 10.45
CA ALA A 252 -20.84 27.36 10.26
C ALA A 252 -19.31 27.34 10.35
N VAL A 253 -18.65 28.37 9.78
CA VAL A 253 -17.20 28.53 9.87
C VAL A 253 -16.74 28.69 11.32
N GLN A 254 -17.45 29.51 12.10
CA GLN A 254 -17.14 29.72 13.52
C GLN A 254 -17.40 28.48 14.36
N ASP A 255 -18.53 27.79 14.15
CA ASP A 255 -18.86 26.57 14.88
C ASP A 255 -17.80 25.47 14.65
N LYS A 256 -17.35 25.31 13.39
CA LYS A 256 -16.31 24.35 13.05
C LYS A 256 -14.93 24.76 13.58
N ALA A 257 -14.60 26.04 13.55
CA ALA A 257 -13.36 26.54 14.14
C ALA A 257 -13.31 26.29 15.66
N GLU A 258 -14.42 26.51 16.37
CA GLU A 258 -14.56 26.21 17.80
C GLU A 258 -14.48 24.72 18.11
N GLU A 259 -15.07 23.87 17.27
CA GLU A 259 -14.93 22.41 17.36
C GLU A 259 -13.44 22.02 17.33
N ILE A 260 -12.70 22.49 16.33
CA ILE A 260 -11.26 22.18 16.18
C ILE A 260 -10.46 22.73 17.37
N ARG A 261 -10.75 23.95 17.84
CA ARG A 261 -10.10 24.53 19.03
C ARG A 261 -10.30 23.63 20.26
N ARG A 262 -11.51 23.10 20.47
CA ARG A 262 -11.82 22.18 21.58
C ARG A 262 -11.08 20.84 21.44
N GLU A 263 -10.96 20.32 20.23
CA GLU A 263 -10.22 19.09 19.96
C GLU A 263 -8.72 19.24 20.21
N VAL A 264 -8.12 20.36 19.79
CA VAL A 264 -6.72 20.70 20.10
C VAL A 264 -6.49 20.74 21.61
N VAL A 265 -7.43 21.33 22.37
CA VAL A 265 -7.36 21.36 23.84
C VAL A 265 -7.55 19.97 24.46
N ARG A 266 -8.46 19.13 23.94
CA ARG A 266 -8.64 17.75 24.41
C ARG A 266 -7.42 16.87 24.14
N GLY A 267 -6.83 16.97 22.96
CA GLY A 267 -5.59 16.25 22.60
C GLY A 267 -4.43 16.60 23.53
N ARG A 268 -4.32 17.86 23.97
CA ARG A 268 -3.36 18.30 25.00
C ARG A 268 -3.60 17.65 26.36
N ASN A 269 -4.84 17.63 26.82
CA ASN A 269 -5.18 17.07 28.14
C ASN A 269 -4.96 15.56 28.21
N LEU A 270 -5.07 14.85 27.07
CA LEU A 270 -4.76 13.42 26.97
C LEU A 270 -3.25 13.15 26.83
N GLY A 271 -2.50 14.01 26.13
CA GLY A 271 -1.04 13.93 26.03
C GLY A 271 -0.32 14.23 27.35
N SER A 272 -0.85 15.16 28.15
CA SER A 272 -0.29 15.53 29.46
C SER A 272 -0.54 14.47 30.56
N ARG A 273 -1.60 13.67 30.44
CA ARG A 273 -1.90 12.56 31.38
C ARG A 273 -1.06 11.29 31.15
N ARG A 274 -0.37 11.14 30.02
CA ARG A 274 0.48 9.96 29.74
C ARG A 274 1.94 10.11 30.21
N PHE A 275 2.35 11.28 30.72
CA PHE A 275 3.71 11.52 31.24
C PHE A 275 3.75 11.98 32.70
N GLY A 276 2.65 11.83 33.44
CA GLY A 276 2.54 12.23 34.84
C GLY A 276 1.85 11.20 35.71
N ALA A 277 2.43 10.01 35.81
CA ALA A 277 2.21 9.09 36.93
C ALA A 277 3.51 8.32 37.15
N VAL A 278 4.24 8.76 38.17
CA VAL A 278 5.30 8.03 38.86
C VAL A 278 4.71 6.81 39.53
#